data_AF-A0A432Y419-F1
#
_entry.id   AF-A0A432Y419-F1
#
_cell.length_a   1.000
_cell.length_b   1.000
_cell.length_c   1.000
_cell.angle_alpha   90.00
_cell.angle_beta   90.00
_cell.angle_gamma   90.00
#
_symmetry.space_group_name_H-M   'P 1'
#
loop_
_entity.id
_entity.type
_entity.pdbx_description
1 polymer ?
#
loop_
_entity_poly.entity_id
_entity_poly.type
_entity_poly.pdbx_seq_one_letter_code
_entity_poly.pdbx_strand_id
1 'polypeptide(L)'
;MTQQEQPCQNIEPLISGALDNELTQQQRQQLHLHLASCEACANLYRELAEQRGAVKLGVQTNDVLNESQSTRIWNAIGWSLLVLGLIPLVIYAIYQFSQDTSIPWWIKLTIGTTVLGLILLFINVLRQRMQAAKSDPYKKVNL
;
A
#
# COMPACT_ATOMS: atom_id res chain seq x y z
N MET A 1 37.38 18.12 -21.56
CA MET A 1 36.64 18.83 -20.49
C MET A 1 35.91 19.98 -21.17
N THR A 2 34.73 19.70 -21.71
CA THR A 2 33.98 20.59 -22.60
C THR A 2 33.00 21.43 -21.78
N GLN A 3 32.98 22.74 -22.00
CA GLN A 3 32.27 23.75 -21.21
C GLN A 3 30.71 23.66 -21.22
N GLN A 4 30.14 22.52 -21.61
CA GLN A 4 28.69 22.27 -21.68
C GLN A 4 28.14 21.46 -20.49
N GLU A 5 29.00 20.89 -19.64
CA GLU A 5 28.57 20.03 -18.51
C GLU A 5 28.03 20.83 -17.30
N GLN A 6 28.62 22.00 -16.98
CA GLN A 6 28.22 22.83 -15.83
C GLN A 6 26.79 23.40 -15.87
N PRO A 7 26.26 23.92 -17.01
CA PRO A 7 24.91 24.47 -17.04
C PRO A 7 23.83 23.39 -16.94
N CYS A 8 24.10 22.18 -17.43
CA CYS A 8 23.12 21.08 -17.40
C CYS A 8 22.91 20.53 -15.98
N GLN A 9 23.97 20.48 -15.17
CA GLN A 9 23.92 19.98 -13.79
C GLN A 9 23.00 20.80 -12.87
N ASN A 10 22.87 22.10 -13.12
CA ASN A 10 21.96 22.98 -12.38
C ASN A 10 20.50 22.91 -12.85
N ILE A 11 20.22 22.25 -13.98
CA ILE A 11 18.91 22.19 -14.62
C ILE A 11 18.18 20.89 -14.27
N GLU A 12 18.88 19.79 -14.03
CA GLU A 12 18.32 18.53 -13.53
C GLU A 12 17.37 18.70 -12.33
N PRO A 13 17.73 19.42 -11.24
CA PRO A 13 16.80 19.63 -10.13
C PRO A 13 15.58 20.48 -10.53
N LEU A 14 15.74 21.40 -11.49
CA LEU A 14 14.62 22.18 -12.01
C LEU A 14 13.66 21.32 -12.85
N ILE A 15 14.16 20.30 -13.55
CA ILE A 15 13.34 19.36 -14.31
C ILE A 15 12.42 18.55 -13.38
N SER A 16 12.95 18.00 -12.28
CA SER A 16 12.12 17.31 -11.29
C SER A 16 11.08 18.25 -10.68
N GLY A 17 11.51 19.41 -10.19
CA GLY A 17 10.60 20.39 -9.61
C GLY A 17 9.53 20.89 -10.60
N ALA A 18 9.82 20.93 -11.91
CA ALA A 18 8.84 21.27 -12.93
C ALA A 18 7.74 20.22 -13.04
N LEU A 19 8.14 18.95 -13.07
CA LEU A 19 7.25 17.80 -13.12
C LEU A 19 6.39 17.71 -11.85
N ASP A 20 6.92 18.14 -10.71
CA ASP A 20 6.28 18.16 -9.39
C ASP A 20 5.40 19.41 -9.15
N ASN A 21 5.42 20.41 -10.05
CA ASN A 21 4.80 21.73 -9.88
C ASN A 21 5.35 22.58 -8.73
N GLU A 22 6.60 22.38 -8.35
CA GLU A 22 7.27 23.07 -7.22
C GLU A 22 8.11 24.27 -7.65
N LEU A 23 8.23 24.53 -8.96
CA LEU A 23 9.02 25.65 -9.46
C LEU A 23 8.34 27.01 -9.25
N THR A 24 9.14 27.96 -8.76
CA THR A 24 8.81 29.40 -8.82
C THR A 24 8.77 29.91 -10.26
N GLN A 25 8.15 31.08 -10.48
CA GLN A 25 8.09 31.70 -11.82
C GLN A 25 9.47 31.93 -12.44
N GLN A 26 10.44 32.39 -11.63
CA GLN A 26 11.81 32.62 -12.08
C GLN A 26 12.49 31.31 -12.54
N GLN A 27 12.34 30.24 -11.76
CA GLN A 27 12.91 28.94 -12.08
C GLN A 27 12.28 28.31 -13.33
N ARG A 28 10.97 28.49 -13.54
CA ARG A 28 10.30 28.04 -14.78
C ARG A 28 10.86 28.75 -16.02
N GLN A 29 11.08 30.06 -15.94
CA GLN A 29 11.64 30.82 -17.05
C GLN A 29 13.06 30.37 -17.37
N GLN A 30 13.89 30.15 -16.33
CA GLN A 30 15.25 29.63 -16.48
C GLN A 30 15.25 28.25 -17.16
N LEU A 31 14.38 27.34 -16.72
CA LEU A 31 14.23 26.02 -17.32
C LEU A 31 13.81 26.12 -18.79
N HIS A 32 12.81 26.93 -19.11
CA HIS A 32 12.31 27.09 -20.48
C HIS A 32 13.40 27.59 -21.45
N LEU A 33 14.20 28.57 -21.04
CA LEU A 33 15.31 29.08 -21.83
C LEU A 33 16.40 28.02 -22.05
N HIS A 34 16.65 27.17 -21.06
CA HIS A 34 17.64 26.10 -21.18
C HIS A 34 17.15 24.96 -22.07
N LEU A 35 15.88 24.55 -21.95
CA LEU A 35 15.30 23.51 -22.81
C LEU A 35 15.27 23.91 -24.29
N ALA A 36 15.17 25.22 -24.58
CA ALA A 36 15.26 25.74 -25.94
C ALA A 36 16.69 25.72 -26.53
N SER A 37 17.73 25.63 -25.69
CA SER A 37 19.13 25.69 -26.11
C SER A 37 19.90 24.38 -25.94
N CYS A 38 19.39 23.42 -25.15
CA CYS A 38 20.03 22.13 -24.88
C CYS A 38 19.11 20.95 -25.23
N GLU A 39 19.45 20.22 -26.29
CA GLU A 39 18.69 19.06 -26.75
C GLU A 39 18.75 17.87 -25.77
N ALA A 40 19.88 17.69 -25.07
CA ALA A 40 20.05 16.63 -24.08
C ALA A 40 19.08 16.78 -22.90
N CYS A 41 18.96 17.98 -22.34
CA CYS A 41 18.01 18.26 -21.26
C CYS A 41 16.55 18.20 -21.74
N ALA A 42 16.28 18.56 -23.00
CA ALA A 42 14.94 18.44 -23.59
C ALA A 42 14.50 16.98 -23.76
N ASN A 43 15.41 16.09 -24.14
CA ASN A 43 15.15 14.65 -24.20
C ASN A 43 14.89 14.08 -22.80
N LEU A 44 15.73 14.42 -21.82
CA LEU A 44 15.58 13.97 -20.42
C LEU A 44 14.25 14.43 -19.81
N TYR A 45 13.84 15.69 -20.05
CA TYR A 45 12.54 16.20 -19.60
C TYR A 45 11.37 15.40 -20.21
N ARG A 46 11.43 15.07 -21.52
CA ARG A 46 10.40 14.27 -22.19
C ARG A 46 10.29 12.86 -21.63
N GLU A 47 11.42 12.18 -21.43
CA GLU A 47 11.47 10.82 -20.89
C GLU A 47 10.86 10.77 -19.47
N LEU A 48 11.26 11.69 -18.59
CA LEU A 48 10.72 11.74 -17.23
C LEU A 48 9.23 12.15 -17.21
N ALA A 49 8.79 13.02 -18.11
CA ALA A 49 7.38 13.39 -18.25
C ALA A 49 6.51 12.19 -18.70
N GLU A 50 7.02 11.37 -19.61
CA GLU A 50 6.35 10.15 -20.08
C GLU A 50 6.23 9.11 -18.95
N GLN A 51 7.30 8.88 -18.19
CA GLN A 51 7.28 8.01 -17.02
C GLN A 51 6.29 8.49 -15.96
N ARG A 52 6.24 9.80 -15.68
CA ARG A 52 5.21 10.37 -14.78
C ARG A 52 3.80 10.19 -15.32
N GLY A 53 3.59 10.33 -16.62
CA GLY A 53 2.30 10.08 -17.27
C GLY A 53 1.84 8.64 -17.08
N ALA A 54 2.75 7.67 -17.27
CA ALA A 54 2.50 6.26 -17.02
C ALA A 54 2.22 5.95 -15.54
N VAL A 55 2.93 6.59 -14.62
CA VAL A 55 2.65 6.48 -13.17
C VAL A 55 1.30 7.10 -12.83
N LYS A 56 0.91 8.24 -13.40
CA LYS A 56 -0.42 8.84 -13.19
C LYS A 56 -1.55 7.97 -13.75
N LEU A 57 -1.28 7.20 -14.80
CA LEU A 57 -2.20 6.19 -15.34
C LEU A 57 -2.24 4.91 -14.48
N GLY A 58 -1.12 4.50 -13.88
CA GLY A 58 -1.04 3.39 -12.93
C GLY A 58 -1.57 3.72 -11.52
N VAL A 59 -1.54 5.00 -11.13
CA VAL A 59 -2.15 5.60 -9.92
C VAL A 59 -3.46 6.28 -10.30
N GLN A 60 -4.23 5.66 -11.20
CA GLN A 60 -5.66 5.93 -11.25
C GLN A 60 -6.27 5.18 -10.06
N THR A 61 -6.19 5.80 -8.88
CA THR A 61 -6.96 5.39 -7.70
C THR A 61 -8.43 5.59 -8.02
N ASN A 62 -9.01 4.64 -8.74
CA ASN A 62 -10.44 4.51 -9.01
C ASN A 62 -11.20 4.03 -7.75
N ASP A 63 -10.81 4.50 -6.56
CA ASP A 63 -11.35 4.01 -5.29
C ASP A 63 -12.07 5.08 -4.45
N VAL A 64 -12.18 6.33 -4.92
CA VAL A 64 -12.71 7.41 -4.07
C VAL A 64 -14.21 7.68 -4.22
N LEU A 65 -14.90 7.17 -5.25
CA LEU A 65 -16.28 7.63 -5.50
C LEU A 65 -17.39 6.58 -5.49
N ASN A 66 -17.12 5.27 -5.35
CA ASN A 66 -18.19 4.27 -5.31
C ASN A 66 -17.83 2.98 -4.53
N GLU A 67 -17.17 3.06 -3.36
CA GLU A 67 -17.33 2.00 -2.35
C GLU A 67 -18.75 2.10 -1.78
N SER A 68 -19.72 1.77 -2.62
CA SER A 68 -21.15 1.82 -2.31
C SER A 68 -21.41 0.88 -1.13
N GLN A 69 -22.26 1.32 -0.20
CA GLN A 69 -22.72 0.53 0.96
C GLN A 69 -23.03 -0.95 0.68
N SER A 70 -23.35 -1.29 -0.57
CA SER A 70 -23.56 -2.65 -1.07
C SER A 70 -22.38 -3.59 -0.80
N THR A 71 -21.13 -3.23 -1.13
CA THR A 71 -19.98 -4.14 -0.94
C THR A 71 -19.69 -4.40 0.52
N ARG A 72 -19.91 -3.41 1.39
CA ARG A 72 -19.74 -3.54 2.84
C ARG A 72 -20.72 -4.52 3.47
N ILE A 73 -21.97 -4.55 2.98
CA ILE A 73 -23.01 -5.49 3.45
C ILE A 73 -22.70 -6.91 3.00
N TRP A 74 -22.36 -7.11 1.72
CA TRP A 74 -21.98 -8.44 1.21
C TRP A 74 -20.74 -8.99 1.92
N ASN A 75 -19.76 -8.14 2.18
CA ASN A 75 -18.59 -8.51 2.97
C ASN A 75 -18.97 -8.89 4.40
N ALA A 76 -19.84 -8.12 5.07
CA ALA A 76 -20.28 -8.44 6.42
C ALA A 76 -21.06 -9.77 6.50
N ILE A 77 -21.92 -10.05 5.52
CA ILE A 77 -22.67 -11.30 5.42
C ILE A 77 -21.72 -12.47 5.15
N GLY A 78 -20.79 -12.34 4.21
CA GLY A 78 -19.79 -13.37 3.90
C GLY A 78 -18.95 -13.73 5.13
N TRP A 79 -18.44 -12.72 5.85
CA TRP A 79 -17.69 -12.94 7.08
C TRP A 79 -18.55 -13.60 8.17
N SER A 80 -19.81 -13.21 8.31
CA SER A 80 -20.72 -13.79 9.30
C SER A 80 -20.99 -15.27 9.01
N LEU A 81 -21.26 -15.62 7.75
CA LEU A 81 -21.50 -17.01 7.34
C LEU A 81 -20.24 -17.87 7.51
N LEU A 82 -19.07 -17.33 7.19
CA LEU A 82 -17.78 -18.00 7.38
C LEU A 82 -17.56 -18.28 8.87
N VAL A 83 -17.68 -17.27 9.74
CA VAL A 83 -17.50 -17.43 11.19
C VAL A 83 -18.51 -18.44 11.76
N LEU A 84 -19.77 -18.35 11.33
CA LEU A 84 -20.84 -19.25 11.79
C LEU A 84 -20.59 -20.71 11.38
N GLY A 85 -20.03 -20.98 10.20
CA GLY A 85 -19.68 -22.32 9.76
C GLY A 85 -18.35 -22.83 10.33
N LEU A 86 -17.37 -21.94 10.50
CA LEU A 86 -16.03 -22.31 10.95
C LEU A 86 -15.99 -22.66 12.44
N ILE A 87 -16.71 -21.91 13.29
CA ILE A 87 -16.75 -22.15 14.74
C ILE A 87 -17.15 -23.61 15.08
N PRO A 88 -18.29 -24.16 14.62
CA PRO A 88 -18.68 -25.53 14.95
C PRO A 88 -17.71 -26.57 14.38
N LEU A 89 -17.12 -26.33 13.21
CA LEU A 89 -16.09 -27.22 12.65
C LEU A 89 -14.84 -27.28 13.53
N VAL A 90 -14.37 -26.13 14.01
CA VAL A 90 -13.22 -26.05 14.92
C VAL A 90 -13.54 -26.72 16.25
N ILE A 91 -14.72 -26.49 16.83
CA ILE A 91 -15.16 -27.15 18.06
C ILE A 91 -15.20 -28.67 17.88
N TYR A 92 -15.78 -29.15 16.77
CA TYR A 92 -15.85 -30.56 16.47
C TYR A 92 -14.46 -31.18 16.27
N ALA A 93 -13.55 -30.49 15.58
CA ALA A 93 -12.17 -30.93 15.40
C ALA A 93 -11.44 -31.04 16.74
N ILE A 94 -11.60 -30.07 17.64
CA ILE A 94 -11.04 -30.12 19.00
C ILE A 94 -11.62 -31.28 19.79
N TYR A 95 -12.94 -31.50 19.70
CA TYR A 95 -13.61 -32.63 20.36
C TYR A 95 -13.05 -33.97 19.89
N GLN A 96 -12.96 -34.19 18.57
CA GLN A 96 -12.40 -35.42 18.01
C GLN A 96 -10.94 -35.60 18.40
N PHE A 97 -10.14 -34.55 18.30
CA PHE A 97 -8.73 -34.56 18.69
C PHE A 97 -8.54 -34.87 20.19
N SER A 98 -9.47 -34.42 21.04
CA SER A 98 -9.45 -34.74 22.47
C SER A 98 -9.78 -36.21 22.73
N GLN A 99 -10.76 -36.77 22.02
CA GLN A 99 -11.22 -38.15 22.18
C GLN A 99 -10.26 -39.19 21.58
N ASP A 100 -9.35 -38.78 20.68
CA ASP A 100 -8.41 -39.69 20.04
C ASP A 100 -7.34 -40.22 21.01
N THR A 101 -7.47 -41.48 21.42
CA THR A 101 -6.52 -42.15 22.33
C THR A 101 -5.22 -42.58 21.65
N SER A 102 -5.15 -42.52 20.31
CA SER A 102 -3.94 -42.91 19.56
C SER A 102 -2.81 -41.90 19.70
N ILE A 103 -3.14 -40.64 20.01
CA ILE A 103 -2.18 -39.55 20.14
C ILE A 103 -1.76 -39.39 21.61
N PRO A 104 -0.46 -39.49 21.93
CA PRO A 104 0.06 -39.22 23.26
C PRO A 104 -0.32 -37.83 23.78
N TRP A 105 -0.63 -37.74 25.08
CA TRP A 105 -1.10 -36.50 25.71
C TRP A 105 -0.12 -35.33 25.60
N TRP A 106 1.19 -35.59 25.58
CA TRP A 106 2.23 -34.55 25.46
C TRP A 106 2.23 -33.93 24.04
N ILE A 107 1.95 -34.71 23.00
CA ILE A 107 1.80 -34.19 21.63
C ILE A 107 0.60 -33.25 21.57
N LYS A 108 -0.54 -33.66 22.16
CA LYS A 108 -1.73 -32.80 22.23
C LYS A 108 -1.43 -31.47 22.93
N LEU A 109 -0.65 -31.51 24.01
CA LEU A 109 -0.25 -30.31 24.73
C LEU A 109 0.61 -29.39 23.86
N THR A 110 1.65 -29.92 23.19
CA THR A 110 2.53 -29.12 22.32
C THR A 110 1.75 -28.45 21.18
N ILE A 111 0.90 -29.20 20.47
CA ILE A 111 0.03 -28.68 19.41
C ILE A 111 -0.87 -27.58 19.96
N GLY A 112 -1.53 -27.83 21.11
CA GLY A 112 -2.39 -26.86 21.77
C GLY A 112 -1.66 -25.57 22.12
N THR A 113 -0.47 -25.65 22.71
CA THR A 113 0.36 -24.48 23.04
C THR A 113 0.82 -23.72 21.80
N THR A 114 1.24 -24.41 20.74
CA THR A 114 1.63 -23.77 19.47
C THR A 114 0.46 -23.04 18.83
N VAL A 115 -0.69 -23.68 18.71
CA VAL A 115 -1.91 -23.07 18.14
C VAL A 115 -2.36 -21.88 18.99
N LEU A 116 -2.37 -22.01 20.31
CA LEU A 116 -2.74 -20.92 21.22
C LEU A 116 -1.78 -19.73 21.09
N GLY A 117 -0.48 -19.98 20.99
CA GLY A 117 0.53 -18.93 20.76
C GLY A 117 0.28 -18.17 19.45
N LEU A 118 -0.01 -18.89 18.37
CA LEU A 118 -0.35 -18.27 17.08
C LEU A 118 -1.64 -17.45 17.16
N ILE A 119 -2.68 -17.95 17.84
CA ILE A 119 -3.94 -17.22 18.04
C ILE A 119 -3.69 -15.92 18.82
N LEU A 120 -2.89 -15.95 19.89
CA LEU A 120 -2.56 -14.76 20.68
C LEU A 120 -1.79 -13.73 19.86
N LEU A 121 -0.79 -14.16 19.10
CA LEU A 121 -0.04 -13.27 18.19
C LEU A 121 -0.97 -12.66 17.12
N PHE A 122 -1.82 -13.48 16.52
CA PHE A 122 -2.78 -13.02 15.52
C PHE A 122 -3.76 -11.98 16.11
N ILE A 123 -4.30 -12.21 17.31
CA ILE A 123 -5.16 -11.25 18.00
C ILE A 123 -4.42 -9.95 18.29
N ASN A 124 -3.14 -10.01 18.68
CA ASN A 124 -2.34 -8.81 18.93
C ASN A 124 -2.16 -7.97 17.65
N VAL A 125 -1.74 -8.61 16.55
CA VAL A 125 -1.61 -7.96 15.24
C VAL A 125 -2.95 -7.42 14.75
N LEU A 126 -4.04 -8.18 14.92
CA LEU A 126 -5.38 -7.75 14.54
C LEU A 126 -5.81 -6.51 15.33
N ARG A 127 -5.57 -6.48 16.65
CA ARG A 127 -5.84 -5.30 17.49
C ARG A 127 -5.05 -4.09 17.03
N GLN A 128 -3.75 -4.25 16.76
CA GLN A 128 -2.91 -3.17 16.26
C GLN A 128 -3.44 -2.63 14.94
N ARG A 129 -3.78 -3.53 14.00
CA ARG A 129 -4.33 -3.14 12.69
C ARG A 129 -5.68 -2.41 12.82
N MET A 130 -6.56 -2.88 13.71
CA MET A 130 -7.84 -2.20 13.98
C MET A 130 -7.65 -0.83 14.63
N GLN A 131 -6.67 -0.66 15.52
CA GLN A 131 -6.34 0.63 16.11
C GLN A 131 -5.76 1.59 15.06
N ALA A 132 -4.79 1.13 14.26
CA ALA A 132 -4.21 1.91 13.18
C ALA A 132 -5.26 2.37 12.16
N ALA A 133 -6.20 1.50 11.79
CA ALA A 133 -7.31 1.85 10.89
C ALA A 133 -8.28 2.89 11.49
N LYS A 134 -8.38 2.98 12.82
CA LYS A 134 -9.18 4.01 13.51
C LYS A 134 -8.44 5.33 13.68
N SER A 135 -7.12 5.28 13.90
CA SER A 135 -6.29 6.44 14.21
C SER A 135 -5.61 7.07 13.00
N ASP A 136 -5.88 6.61 11.78
CA ASP A 136 -5.23 7.12 10.57
C ASP A 136 -5.62 8.60 10.29
N PRO A 137 -4.70 9.56 10.47
CA PRO A 137 -4.96 10.98 10.25
C PRO A 137 -5.09 11.35 8.77
N TYR A 138 -4.61 10.49 7.84
CA TYR A 138 -4.68 10.74 6.40
C TYR A 138 -6.06 10.41 5.80
N LYS A 139 -6.95 9.77 6.56
CA LYS A 139 -8.32 9.44 6.13
C LYS A 139 -9.19 10.67 5.80
N LYS A 140 -8.78 11.87 6.20
CA LYS A 140 -9.56 13.12 6.02
C LYS A 140 -8.92 14.10 5.04
N VAL A 141 -7.82 13.73 4.39
CA VAL A 141 -7.12 14.62 3.47
C VAL A 141 -7.59 14.25 2.06
N ASN A 142 -8.57 15.01 1.55
CA ASN A 142 -8.93 14.97 0.14
C ASN A 142 -7.76 15.59 -0.65
N LEU A 143 -7.12 14.79 -1.50
CA LEU A 143 -6.18 15.26 -2.53
C LEU A 143 -6.96 15.83 -3.72
#